data_AF-A0A7K4DRV1-F1
#
_entry.id   AF-A0A7K4DRV1-F1
#
_cell.length_a   1.000
_cell.length_b   1.000
_cell.length_c   1.000
_cell.angle_alpha   90.00
_cell.angle_beta   90.00
_cell.angle_gamma   90.00
#
_symmetry.space_group_name_H-M   'P 1'
#
loop_
_entity.id
_entity.type
_entity.pdbx_description
1 polymer ?
#
loop_
_entity_poly.entity_id
_entity_poly.type
_entity_poly.pdbx_seq_one_letter_code
_entity_poly.pdbx_strand_id
1 'polypeptide(L)' 'IIVSAISRKANLSHYAVLDKCEKLVEAGLVESVKNDRNRVFLITEKGLQFFQEFKRFQGLVESMNLRY' A
#
# COMPACT_ATOMS: atom_id res chain seq x y z
N ILE A 1 4.86 -4.74 -8.62
CA ILE A 1 5.76 -5.45 -7.66
C ILE A 1 5.14 -6.79 -7.28
N ILE A 2 5.92 -7.89 -7.22
CA ILE A 2 5.40 -9.20 -6.78
C ILE A 2 5.10 -9.21 -5.27
N VAL A 3 4.06 -9.94 -4.87
CA VAL A 3 3.61 -10.02 -3.46
C VAL A 3 4.72 -10.41 -2.47
N SER A 4 5.63 -11.30 -2.86
CA SER A 4 6.74 -11.77 -2.01
C SER A 4 7.79 -10.69 -1.72
N ALA A 5 7.96 -9.73 -2.63
CA ALA A 5 8.83 -8.57 -2.38
C ALA A 5 8.18 -7.58 -1.41
N ILE A 6 6.85 -7.40 -1.49
CA ILE A 6 6.09 -6.54 -0.57
C ILE A 6 6.11 -7.13 0.84
N SER A 7 5.87 -8.44 0.99
CA SER A 7 5.93 -9.15 2.27
C SER A 7 7.26 -8.98 2.99
N ARG A 8 8.39 -9.20 2.28
CA ARG A 8 9.72 -9.00 2.87
C ARG A 8 9.99 -7.56 3.28
N LYS A 9 9.61 -6.59 2.44
CA LYS A 9 9.86 -5.17 2.71
C LYS A 9 8.98 -4.61 3.84
N ALA A 10 7.72 -5.06 3.91
CA ALA A 10 6.78 -4.64 4.95
C ALA A 10 6.97 -5.41 6.27
N ASN A 11 7.79 -6.47 6.28
CA ASN A 11 7.92 -7.41 7.41
C ASN A 11 6.55 -7.99 7.84
N LEU A 12 5.74 -8.38 6.86
CA LEU A 12 4.42 -8.94 7.07
C LEU A 12 4.33 -10.35 6.49
N SER A 13 3.54 -11.21 7.14
CA SER A 13 3.23 -12.54 6.60
C SER A 13 2.53 -12.43 5.25
N HIS A 14 2.66 -13.47 4.43
CA HIS A 14 2.09 -13.49 3.08
C HIS A 14 0.58 -13.17 3.08
N TYR A 15 -0.18 -13.81 3.97
CA TYR A 15 -1.62 -13.58 4.11
C TYR A 15 -1.95 -12.17 4.58
N ALA A 16 -1.18 -11.60 5.52
CA ALA A 16 -1.39 -10.23 5.97
C ALA A 16 -1.15 -9.20 4.86
N VAL A 17 -0.18 -9.46 3.96
CA VAL A 17 0.01 -8.63 2.77
C VAL A 17 -1.14 -8.79 1.79
N LEU A 18 -1.62 -10.00 1.55
CA LEU A 18 -2.74 -10.23 0.63
C LEU A 18 -4.00 -9.49 1.08
N ASP A 19 -4.39 -9.61 2.34
CA ASP A 19 -5.55 -8.89 2.92
C ASP A 19 -5.41 -7.37 2.78
N LYS A 20 -4.24 -6.82 3.11
CA LYS A 20 -3.99 -5.37 2.99
C LYS A 20 -3.99 -4.91 1.53
N CYS A 21 -3.37 -5.67 0.63
CA CYS A 21 -3.35 -5.33 -0.80
C CYS A 21 -4.74 -5.44 -1.42
N GLU A 22 -5.58 -6.38 -0.98
CA GLU A 22 -6.97 -6.50 -1.41
C GLU A 22 -7.79 -5.27 -1.02
N LYS A 23 -7.66 -4.78 0.21
CA LYS A 23 -8.28 -3.52 0.65
C LYS A 23 -7.85 -2.31 -0.19
N LEU A 24 -6.56 -2.25 -0.56
CA LEU A 24 -6.04 -1.19 -1.44
C LEU A 24 -6.60 -1.29 -2.88
N VAL A 25 -6.87 -2.52 -3.34
CA VAL A 25 -7.54 -2.77 -4.63
C VAL A 25 -8.99 -2.36 -4.58
N GLU A 26 -9.73 -2.75 -3.55
CA GLU A 26 -11.13 -2.35 -3.34
C GLU A 26 -11.29 -0.83 -3.25
N ALA A 27 -10.32 -0.14 -2.63
CA ALA A 27 -10.30 1.33 -2.57
C ALA A 27 -9.88 2.01 -3.89
N GLY A 28 -9.45 1.24 -4.90
CA GLY A 28 -8.95 1.76 -6.18
C GLY A 28 -7.60 2.48 -6.09
N LEU A 29 -6.83 2.23 -5.03
CA LEU A 29 -5.50 2.84 -4.83
C LEU A 29 -4.40 2.00 -5.48
N VAL A 30 -4.66 0.71 -5.69
CA VAL A 30 -3.74 -0.25 -6.29
C VAL A 30 -4.52 -1.14 -7.26
N GLU A 31 -3.89 -1.54 -8.36
CA GLU A 31 -4.37 -2.58 -9.26
C GLU A 31 -3.64 -3.89 -9.02
N SER A 32 -4.34 -5.00 -9.21
CA SER A 32 -3.79 -6.35 -9.13
C SER A 32 -3.80 -7.00 -10.50
N VAL A 33 -2.62 -7.28 -11.04
CA VAL A 33 -2.44 -8.02 -12.28
C VAL A 33 -1.99 -9.44 -11.95
N LYS A 34 -2.68 -10.44 -12.50
CA LYS A 34 -2.23 -11.83 -12.45
C LYS A 34 -1.40 -12.12 -13.70
N ASN A 35 -0.12 -12.43 -13.51
CA ASN A 35 0.71 -13.07 -14.53
C ASN A 35 0.84 -14.55 -14.13
N ASP A 36 0.85 -15.48 -15.08
CA ASP A 36 0.91 -16.95 -14.93
C ASP A 36 1.01 -17.52 -13.50
N ARG A 37 2.10 -17.24 -12.77
CA ARG A 37 2.36 -17.73 -11.40
C ARG A 37 2.42 -16.66 -10.31
N ASN A 38 2.37 -15.38 -10.66
CA ASN A 38 2.62 -14.27 -9.75
C ASN A 38 1.48 -13.24 -9.76
N ARG A 39 1.03 -12.86 -8.56
CA ARG A 39 0.20 -11.67 -8.35
C ARG A 39 1.11 -10.45 -8.22
N VAL A 40 0.91 -9.48 -9.12
CA VAL A 40 1.65 -8.22 -9.18
C VAL A 40 0.71 -7.09 -8.79
N PHE A 41 1.20 -6.18 -7.94
CA PHE A 41 0.47 -4.98 -7.56
C PHE A 41 1.10 -3.73 -8.18
N LEU A 42 0.27 -2.85 -8.71
CA LEU A 42 0.63 -1.58 -9.37
C LEU A 42 -0.14 -0.44 -8.70
N ILE A 43 0.53 0.66 -8.36
CA ILE A 43 -0.16 1.82 -7.81
C ILE A 43 -0.96 2.52 -8.91
N THR A 44 -2.18 2.95 -8.61
CA THR A 44 -2.99 3.75 -9.54
C THR A 44 -2.63 5.23 -9.44
N GLU A 45 -3.08 6.05 -10.38
CA GLU A 45 -2.96 7.51 -10.28
C GLU A 45 -3.65 8.05 -9.01
N LYS A 46 -4.86 7.55 -8.73
CA LYS A 46 -5.59 7.84 -7.48
C LYS A 46 -4.78 7.45 -6.25
N GLY A 47 -4.14 6.29 -6.28
CA GLY A 47 -3.25 5.81 -5.21
C GLY A 47 -2.05 6.72 -4.98
N LEU A 48 -1.46 7.23 -6.06
CA LEU A 48 -0.33 8.16 -5.99
C LEU A 48 -0.74 9.49 -5.37
N GLN A 49 -1.87 10.06 -5.79
CA GLN A 49 -2.43 11.29 -5.22
C GLN A 49 -2.76 11.11 -3.74
N PHE A 50 -3.44 10.02 -3.38
CA PHE A 50 -3.72 9.68 -1.99
C PHE A 50 -2.44 9.58 -1.15
N PHE A 51 -1.39 8.94 -1.67
CA PHE A 51 -0.14 8.79 -0.94
C PHE A 51 0.58 10.13 -0.69
N GLN A 52 0.49 11.07 -1.63
CA GLN A 52 1.03 12.42 -1.46
C GLN A 52 0.29 13.17 -0.33
N GLU A 53 -1.04 13.15 -0.35
CA GLU A 53 -1.85 13.77 0.70
C GLU A 53 -1.66 13.08 2.06
N PHE A 54 -1.54 11.76 2.06
CA PHE A 54 -1.24 11.00 3.29
C PHE A 54 0.11 11.43 3.88
N LYS A 55 1.16 11.59 3.07
CA LYS A 55 2.46 12.12 3.54
C LYS A 55 2.34 13.53 4.11
N ARG A 56 1.58 14.40 3.45
CA ARG A 56 1.32 15.76 3.94
C ARG A 56 0.61 15.74 5.28
N PHE A 57 -0.39 14.87 5.42
CA PHE A 57 -1.10 14.66 6.68
C PHE A 57 -0.18 14.13 7.79
N GLN A 58 0.68 13.15 7.50
CA GLN A 58 1.66 12.64 8.47
C GLN A 58 2.59 13.77 8.97
N GLY A 59 3.13 14.58 8.05
CA GLY A 59 3.98 15.71 8.44
C GLY A 59 3.24 16.75 9.30
N LEU A 60 1.95 17.00 9.02
CA LEU A 60 1.11 17.84 9.86
C LEU A 60 0.96 17.24 11.27
N VAL A 61 0.58 15.98 11.38
CA VAL A 61 0.41 15.28 12.68
C VAL A 61 1.72 15.30 13.49
N GLU A 62 2.86 15.04 12.84
CA GLU A 62 4.18 15.11 13.48
C GLU A 62 4.49 16.53 13.99
N SER A 63 4.22 17.57 13.19
CA SER A 63 4.43 18.97 13.59
C SER A 63 3.55 19.42 14.76
N MET A 64 2.40 18.77 14.96
CA MET A 64 1.50 19.05 16.09
C MET A 64 2.02 18.46 17.41
N ASN A 65 3.14 17.73 17.38
CA ASN A 65 3.77 17.10 18.55
C ASN A 65 2.79 16.25 19.37
N LEU A 66 1.81 15.65 18.67
CA LEU A 66 0.81 14.76 19.26
C LEU A 66 1.53 13.49 19.68
N ARG A 67 2.05 13.46 20.91
CA ARG A 67 2.50 12.23 21.57
C ARG A 67 1.30 11.31 21.71
N TYR A 68 1.29 10.22 20.95
CA TYR A 68 0.59 8.99 21.31
C TYR A 68 1.59 8.01 21.91
#